data_AF-A0A327TIQ9-F1
#
_entry.id   AF-A0A327TIQ9-F1
#
_cell.length_a   1.000
_cell.length_b   1.000
_cell.length_c   1.000
_cell.angle_alpha   90.00
_cell.angle_beta   90.00
_cell.angle_gamma   90.00
#
_symmetry.space_group_name_H-M   'P 1'
#
loop_
_entity.id
_entity.type
_entity.pdbx_description
1 polymer ?
#
loop_
_entity_poly.entity_id
_entity_poly.type
_entity_poly.pdbx_seq_one_letter_code
_entity_poly.pdbx_strand_id
1 'polypeptide(L)'
;MKFQIHNAIGRDAALIPAPLNTHEAAREFTATLADLLQVEPTRVIHDEYRAAEYVWTNVTVSLPVVGDAVFSVDSRKTAREAVRLYLNNSPVPLTWEGGVSAGKVLANAVAAAVRECEARAAQQG
;
A
#
# COMPACT_ATOMS: atom_id res chain seq x y z
N MET A 1 -2.18 -29.76 -18.06
CA MET A 1 -2.41 -28.39 -18.59
C MET A 1 -1.05 -27.75 -18.82
N LYS A 2 -0.80 -27.23 -20.02
CA LYS A 2 0.53 -26.76 -20.46
C LYS A 2 0.56 -25.23 -20.33
N PHE A 3 1.28 -24.71 -19.35
CA PHE A 3 1.47 -23.26 -19.20
C PHE A 3 2.38 -22.76 -20.34
N GLN A 4 1.85 -21.93 -21.22
CA GLN A 4 2.63 -21.23 -22.23
C GLN A 4 3.25 -19.99 -21.60
N ILE A 5 4.56 -20.04 -21.36
CA ILE A 5 5.36 -18.86 -21.03
C ILE A 5 5.58 -18.10 -22.35
N HIS A 6 4.87 -17.00 -22.54
CA HIS A 6 5.17 -16.06 -23.64
C HIS A 6 6.36 -15.20 -23.23
N ASN A 7 7.56 -15.57 -23.68
CA ASN A 7 8.71 -14.67 -23.72
C ASN A 7 8.50 -13.63 -24.82
N ALA A 8 7.81 -12.54 -24.50
CA ALA A 8 7.89 -11.31 -25.30
C ALA A 8 9.11 -10.51 -24.79
N ILE A 9 10.27 -10.71 -25.42
CA ILE A 9 11.40 -9.78 -25.29
C ILE A 9 11.04 -8.54 -26.13
N GLY A 10 10.30 -7.61 -25.51
CA GLY A 10 10.07 -6.26 -26.03
C GLY A 10 11.18 -5.33 -25.56
N ARG A 11 11.79 -4.61 -26.50
CA ARG A 11 12.89 -3.65 -26.32
C ARG A 11 12.69 -2.66 -25.17
N ASP A 12 13.80 -2.32 -24.51
CA ASP A 12 14.04 -1.24 -23.55
C ASP A 12 13.06 -0.06 -23.66
N ALA A 13 11.92 -0.13 -22.95
CA ALA A 13 11.32 1.06 -22.42
C ALA A 13 12.19 1.44 -21.21
N ALA A 14 12.76 2.66 -21.21
CA ALA A 14 13.44 3.20 -20.06
C ALA A 14 12.45 3.21 -18.89
N LEU A 15 12.47 2.16 -18.08
CA LEU A 15 11.62 2.01 -16.90
C LEU A 15 11.91 3.22 -16.02
N ILE A 16 10.93 4.12 -15.91
CA ILE A 16 10.99 5.21 -14.95
C ILE A 16 11.21 4.52 -13.59
N PRO A 17 12.29 4.85 -12.85
CA PRO A 17 12.58 4.19 -11.59
C PRO A 17 11.35 4.31 -10.70
N ALA A 18 10.97 3.19 -10.08
CA ALA A 18 9.79 3.15 -9.23
C ALA A 18 9.89 4.30 -8.20
N PRO A 19 8.84 5.11 -8.04
CA PRO A 19 8.89 6.32 -7.20
C PRO A 19 9.08 6.00 -5.71
N LEU A 20 9.01 4.72 -5.35
CA LEU A 20 9.14 4.20 -4.00
C LEU A 20 9.79 2.80 -4.02
N ASN A 21 10.70 2.53 -3.09
CA ASN A 21 11.08 1.16 -2.77
C ASN A 21 9.92 0.48 -2.01
N THR A 22 9.12 -0.30 -2.74
CA THR A 22 7.88 -0.92 -2.22
C THR A 22 8.15 -1.94 -1.11
N HIS A 23 9.29 -2.63 -1.13
CA HIS A 23 9.66 -3.60 -0.09
C HIS A 23 9.99 -2.92 1.23
N GLU A 24 10.81 -1.87 1.21
CA GLU A 24 11.12 -1.09 2.41
C GLU A 24 9.88 -0.40 2.96
N ALA A 25 9.09 0.22 2.08
CA ALA A 25 7.83 0.85 2.47
C ALA A 25 6.86 -0.13 3.10
N ALA A 26 6.74 -1.35 2.56
CA ALA A 26 5.88 -2.40 3.11
C ALA A 26 6.34 -2.85 4.48
N ARG A 27 7.64 -3.13 4.64
CA ARG A 27 8.20 -3.56 5.92
C ARG A 27 7.93 -2.52 7.01
N GLU A 28 8.22 -1.25 6.71
CA GLU A 28 7.97 -0.16 7.64
C GLU A 28 6.49 0.08 7.90
N PHE A 29 5.65 -0.01 6.86
CA PHE A 29 4.21 0.12 6.95
C PHE A 29 3.62 -0.92 7.89
N THR A 30 3.90 -2.20 7.65
CA THR A 30 3.41 -3.31 8.49
C THR A 30 3.87 -3.16 9.94
N ALA A 31 5.16 -2.90 10.16
CA ALA A 31 5.70 -2.77 11.53
C ALA A 31 5.12 -1.57 12.28
N THR A 32 5.03 -0.41 11.62
CA THR A 32 4.49 0.81 12.23
C THR A 32 2.98 0.67 12.48
N LEU A 33 2.24 0.04 11.57
CA LEU A 33 0.80 -0.15 11.71
C LEU A 33 0.48 -1.12 12.85
N ALA A 34 1.25 -2.20 12.99
CA ALA A 34 1.12 -3.15 14.09
C ALA A 34 1.35 -2.48 15.45
N ASP A 35 2.37 -1.62 15.54
CA ASP A 35 2.67 -0.83 16.75
C ASP A 35 1.56 0.19 17.05
N LEU A 36 1.15 1.00 16.07
CA LEU A 36 0.14 2.05 16.28
C LEU A 36 -1.24 1.53 16.68
N LEU A 37 -1.61 0.36 16.17
CA LEU A 37 -2.90 -0.27 16.42
C LEU A 37 -2.81 -1.39 17.48
N GLN A 38 -1.60 -1.64 18.02
CA GLN A 38 -1.34 -2.69 19.01
C GLN A 38 -1.90 -4.05 18.58
N VAL A 39 -1.69 -4.40 17.31
CA VAL A 39 -2.28 -5.59 16.70
C VAL A 39 -1.29 -6.28 15.76
N GLU A 40 -1.23 -7.61 15.82
CA GLU A 40 -0.43 -8.38 14.87
C GLU A 40 -1.22 -8.62 13.57
N PRO A 41 -0.65 -8.32 12.39
CA PRO A 41 -1.29 -8.64 11.12
C PRO A 41 -1.49 -10.15 10.98
N THR A 42 -2.68 -10.58 10.56
CA THR A 42 -2.94 -12.00 10.28
C THR A 42 -2.34 -12.43 8.95
N ARG A 43 -2.14 -11.49 8.03
CA ARG A 43 -1.59 -11.75 6.70
C ARG A 43 -0.99 -10.48 6.10
N VAL A 44 0.11 -10.65 5.36
CA VAL A 44 0.68 -9.61 4.49
C VAL A 44 0.85 -10.20 3.09
N ILE A 45 0.26 -9.55 2.08
CA ILE A 45 0.36 -9.95 0.67
C ILE A 45 1.05 -8.84 -0.10
N HIS A 46 2.04 -9.23 -0.91
CA HIS A 46 2.64 -8.38 -1.92
C HIS A 46 2.22 -8.91 -3.29
N ASP A 47 1.41 -8.14 -4.00
CA ASP A 47 0.96 -8.46 -5.34
C ASP A 47 1.53 -7.46 -6.34
N GLU A 48 2.03 -7.95 -7.45
CA GLU A 48 2.70 -7.14 -8.45
C GLU A 48 2.24 -7.51 -9.84
N TYR A 49 1.65 -6.52 -10.51
CA TYR A 49 1.29 -6.61 -11.90
C TYR A 49 2.34 -5.90 -12.76
N ARG A 50 2.96 -6.65 -13.67
CA ARG A 50 3.94 -6.13 -14.63
C ARG A 50 3.37 -6.15 -16.04
N ALA A 51 3.36 -4.99 -16.69
CA ALA A 51 3.20 -4.85 -18.13
C ALA A 51 4.54 -4.38 -18.75
N ALA A 52 4.67 -4.44 -20.08
CA ALA A 52 5.91 -4.07 -20.77
C ALA A 52 6.42 -2.64 -20.44
N GLU A 53 5.52 -1.73 -20.06
CA GLU A 53 5.82 -0.31 -19.87
C GLU A 53 5.66 0.17 -18.41
N TYR A 54 5.12 -0.67 -17.51
CA TYR A 54 4.86 -0.26 -16.13
C TYR A 54 4.71 -1.43 -15.15
N VAL A 55 4.88 -1.10 -13.88
CA VAL A 55 4.67 -1.96 -12.73
C VAL A 55 3.63 -1.33 -11.82
N TRP A 56 2.64 -2.13 -11.42
CA TRP A 56 1.69 -1.79 -10.39
C TRP A 56 1.89 -2.73 -9.21
N THR A 57 2.19 -2.19 -8.04
CA THR A 57 2.40 -2.99 -6.83
C THR A 57 1.29 -2.70 -5.82
N ASN A 58 0.68 -3.74 -5.26
CA ASN A 58 -0.24 -3.66 -4.14
C ASN A 58 0.37 -4.38 -2.94
N VAL A 59 0.30 -3.74 -1.77
CA VAL A 59 0.65 -4.37 -0.50
C VAL A 59 -0.57 -4.34 0.39
N THR A 60 -1.08 -5.52 0.71
CA THR A 60 -2.25 -5.71 1.56
C THR A 60 -1.82 -6.24 2.91
N VAL A 61 -2.17 -5.52 3.97
CA VAL A 61 -1.98 -5.93 5.36
C VAL A 61 -3.36 -6.20 5.95
N SER A 62 -3.65 -7.47 6.23
CA SER A 62 -4.88 -7.88 6.89
C SER A 62 -4.70 -7.79 8.40
N LEU A 63 -5.51 -6.96 9.04
CA LEU A 63 -5.50 -6.73 10.48
C LEU A 63 -6.76 -7.34 11.09
N PRO A 64 -6.65 -8.13 12.18
CA PRO A 64 -7.82 -8.69 12.83
C PRO A 64 -8.68 -7.56 13.42
N VAL A 65 -10.01 -7.70 13.34
CA VAL A 65 -11.02 -6.73 13.81
C VAL A 65 -11.08 -5.42 13.01
N VAL A 66 -9.94 -4.90 12.53
CA VAL A 66 -9.84 -3.65 11.76
C VAL A 66 -10.14 -3.85 10.27
N GLY A 67 -9.68 -4.97 9.69
CA GLY A 67 -9.86 -5.32 8.28
C GLY A 67 -8.60 -5.11 7.42
N ASP A 68 -8.78 -4.83 6.13
CA ASP A 68 -7.67 -4.80 5.16
C ASP A 68 -7.18 -3.37 4.92
N ALA A 69 -5.89 -3.14 5.18
CA ALA A 69 -5.18 -1.92 4.81
C ALA A 69 -4.33 -2.18 3.57
N VAL A 70 -4.54 -1.40 2.51
CA VAL A 70 -3.86 -1.59 1.22
C VAL A 70 -3.18 -0.32 0.79
N PHE A 71 -1.89 -0.37 0.49
CA PHE A 71 -1.25 0.68 -0.30
C PHE A 71 -0.86 0.17 -1.69
N SER A 72 -1.04 1.03 -2.70
CA SER A 72 -0.76 0.74 -4.09
C SER A 72 0.25 1.73 -4.64
N VAL A 73 1.18 1.26 -5.49
CA VAL A 73 2.17 2.08 -6.18
C VAL A 73 2.07 1.87 -7.69
N ASP A 74 1.80 2.95 -8.43
CA ASP A 74 1.75 2.99 -9.89
C ASP A 74 3.05 3.59 -10.45
N SER A 75 3.89 2.77 -11.08
CA SER A 75 5.19 3.22 -11.61
C SER A 75 5.10 4.22 -12.75
N ARG A 76 3.90 4.43 -13.35
CA ARG A 76 3.70 5.43 -14.43
C ARG A 76 3.67 6.86 -13.90
N LYS A 77 3.51 7.03 -12.59
CA LYS A 77 3.30 8.33 -11.96
C LYS A 77 4.51 8.73 -11.13
N THR A 78 4.66 10.03 -10.92
CA THR A 78 5.77 10.58 -10.14
C THR A 78 5.36 10.81 -8.68
N ALA A 79 6.27 10.45 -7.76
CA ALA A 79 6.19 10.78 -6.35
C ALA A 79 4.83 10.46 -5.69
N ARG A 80 4.08 11.47 -5.22
CA ARG A 80 2.88 11.30 -4.39
C ARG A 80 1.70 10.70 -5.16
N GLU A 81 1.54 11.06 -6.44
CA GLU A 81 0.40 10.62 -7.24
C GLU A 81 0.46 9.12 -7.58
N ALA A 82 1.65 8.53 -7.47
CA ALA A 82 1.88 7.12 -7.63
C ALA A 82 1.29 6.29 -6.50
N VAL A 83 1.08 6.89 -5.32
CA VAL A 83 0.68 6.15 -4.12
C VAL A 83 -0.80 6.33 -3.86
N ARG A 84 -1.50 5.22 -3.64
CA ARG A 84 -2.89 5.20 -3.17
C ARG A 84 -2.97 4.39 -1.88
N LEU A 85 -3.89 4.76 -1.01
CA LEU A 85 -4.10 4.09 0.28
C LEU A 85 -5.59 3.80 0.47
N TYR A 86 -5.88 2.61 0.97
CA TYR A 86 -7.23 2.13 1.21
C TYR A 86 -7.33 1.43 2.56
N LEU A 87 -8.48 1.54 3.20
CA LEU A 87 -8.89 0.78 4.37
C LEU A 87 -10.27 0.17 4.07
N ASN A 88 -10.38 -1.15 4.09
CA ASN A 88 -11.61 -1.88 3.77
C ASN A 88 -12.23 -1.42 2.43
N ASN A 89 -11.41 -1.35 1.38
CA ASN A 89 -11.76 -0.84 0.05
C ASN A 89 -12.23 0.63 -0.02
N SER A 90 -12.19 1.37 1.09
CA SER A 90 -12.49 2.79 1.12
C SER A 90 -11.19 3.60 0.99
N PRO A 91 -11.16 4.65 0.15
CA PRO A 91 -9.95 5.46 -0.02
C PRO A 91 -9.62 6.21 1.28
N VAL A 92 -8.34 6.17 1.68
CA VAL A 92 -7.81 6.90 2.83
C VAL A 92 -7.07 8.14 2.31
N PRO A 93 -7.46 9.35 2.73
CA PRO A 93 -6.71 10.55 2.40
C PRO A 93 -5.26 10.46 2.87
N LEU A 94 -4.32 10.80 2.00
CA LEU A 94 -2.89 10.75 2.29
C LEU A 94 -2.27 12.14 2.16
N THR A 95 -1.72 12.64 3.25
CA THR A 95 -0.90 13.85 3.26
C THR A 95 0.54 13.44 3.57
N TRP A 96 1.46 13.81 2.68
CA TRP A 96 2.87 13.45 2.83
C TRP A 96 3.68 14.66 3.25
N GLU A 97 4.04 14.72 4.52
CA GLU A 97 4.93 15.75 5.05
C GLU A 97 6.39 15.32 4.86
N GLY A 98 7.25 16.26 4.44
CA GLY A 98 8.66 15.96 4.18
C GLY A 98 9.40 15.50 5.44
N GLY A 99 10.36 14.59 5.30
CA GLY A 99 11.21 14.14 6.41
C GLY A 99 10.74 12.86 7.12
N VAL A 100 9.60 12.29 6.74
CA VAL A 100 9.11 11.00 7.25
C VAL A 100 9.13 9.95 6.14
N SER A 101 9.51 8.72 6.48
CA SER A 101 9.56 7.60 5.54
C SER A 101 8.15 7.17 5.09
N ALA A 102 8.07 6.64 3.87
CA ALA A 102 6.81 6.28 3.23
C ALA A 102 5.95 5.33 4.07
N GLY A 103 6.55 4.25 4.57
CA GLY A 103 5.82 3.25 5.35
C GLY A 103 5.18 3.85 6.60
N LYS A 104 5.89 4.77 7.28
CA LYS A 104 5.36 5.48 8.44
C LYS A 104 4.23 6.43 8.08
N VAL A 105 4.36 7.20 7.00
CA VAL A 105 3.29 8.09 6.54
C VAL A 105 2.01 7.29 6.24
N LEU A 106 2.14 6.17 5.52
CA LEU A 106 1.02 5.30 5.17
C LEU A 106 0.37 4.69 6.43
N ALA A 107 1.17 4.20 7.37
CA ALA A 107 0.67 3.57 8.60
C ALA A 107 -0.10 4.57 9.48
N ASN A 108 0.42 5.79 9.63
CA ASN A 108 -0.26 6.84 10.39
C ASN A 108 -1.59 7.24 9.75
N ALA A 109 -1.65 7.34 8.43
CA ALA A 109 -2.89 7.65 7.72
C ALA A 109 -3.96 6.56 7.92
N VAL A 110 -3.58 5.27 7.86
CA VAL A 110 -4.51 4.17 8.17
C VAL A 110 -4.96 4.24 9.64
N ALA A 111 -4.03 4.41 10.58
CA ALA A 111 -4.37 4.47 12.00
C ALA A 111 -5.31 5.63 12.32
N ALA A 112 -5.14 6.78 11.68
CA ALA A 112 -6.05 7.91 11.80
C ALA A 112 -7.46 7.57 11.26
N ALA A 113 -7.53 6.94 10.09
CA ALA A 113 -8.80 6.51 9.49
C ALA A 113 -9.55 5.50 10.38
N VAL A 114 -8.84 4.53 10.98
CA VAL A 114 -9.43 3.56 11.92
C VAL A 114 -10.06 4.28 13.12
N ARG A 115 -9.33 5.19 13.76
CA ARG A 115 -9.82 5.93 14.93
C ARG A 115 -11.03 6.81 14.59
N GLU A 116 -11.06 7.38 13.39
CA GLU A 116 -12.22 8.15 12.93
C GLU A 116 -13.46 7.26 12.72
N CYS A 117 -13.28 6.07 12.14
CA CYS A 117 -14.36 5.09 12.00
C CYS A 117 -14.92 4.67 13.38
N GLU A 118 -14.05 4.38 14.34
CA GLU A 118 -14.44 4.02 15.71
C GLU A 118 -15.18 5.16 16.41
N ALA A 119 -14.68 6.39 16.31
CA ALA A 119 -15.31 7.56 16.92
C ALA A 119 -16.72 7.81 16.36
N ARG A 120 -16.91 7.64 15.04
CA ARG A 120 -18.23 7.77 14.40
C ARG A 120 -19.19 6.67 14.86
N ALA A 121 -18.72 5.44 15.01
CA ALA A 121 -19.54 4.34 15.51
C ALA A 121 -20.02 4.57 16.95
N ALA A 122 -19.14 5.11 17.82
CA ALA A 122 -19.47 5.42 19.21
C ALA A 122 -20.48 6.56 19.38
N GLN A 123 -20.64 7.44 18.39
CA GLN A 123 -21.62 8.54 18.41
C GLN A 123 -23.02 8.12 17.95
N GLN A 124 -23.15 6.93 17.34
CA GLN A 124 -24.40 6.44 16.76
C GLN A 124 -25.05 5.31 17.58
N GLY A 125 -24.38 4.83 18.63
CA GLY A 125 -24.88 3.85 19.60
C GLY A 125 -25.25 4.49 20.93
#